data_AF-A0A8S7U449-F1
#
_entry.id   AF-A0A8S7U449-F1
#
_cell.length_a   1.000
_cell.length_b   1.000
_cell.length_c   1.000
_cell.angle_alpha   90.00
_cell.angle_beta   90.00
_cell.angle_gamma   90.00
#
_symmetry.space_group_name_H-M   'P 1'
#
loop_
_entity.id
_entity.type
_entity.pdbx_description
1 polymer ?
#
loop_
_entity_poly.entity_id
_entity_poly.type
_entity_poly.pdbx_seq_one_letter_code
_entity_poly.pdbx_strand_id
1 'polypeptide(L)'
;MSIVKNTLWNISGYIIPSLIAIPALGILSRILGAEQFGLFTLAIALVGYASIFDAGLTRAVIREVSIYKNVHKELRSIISTSTV
;
A
#
# COMPACT_ATOMS: atom_id res chain seq x y z
N MET A 1 -3.21 -24.03 -3.63
CA MET A 1 -3.70 -22.64 -3.47
C MET A 1 -4.36 -22.24 -4.77
N SER A 2 -5.65 -21.88 -4.76
CA SER A 2 -6.34 -21.46 -5.98
C SER A 2 -5.88 -20.06 -6.36
N ILE A 3 -5.30 -19.91 -7.56
CA ILE A 3 -4.86 -18.64 -8.13
C ILE A 3 -6.02 -17.64 -8.11
N VAL A 4 -7.23 -18.09 -8.46
CA VAL A 4 -8.45 -17.26 -8.49
C VAL A 4 -8.72 -16.60 -7.14
N LYS A 5 -8.62 -17.35 -6.03
CA LYS A 5 -8.87 -16.80 -4.68
C LYS A 5 -7.85 -15.72 -4.32
N ASN A 6 -6.57 -15.96 -4.61
CA ASN A 6 -5.50 -15.02 -4.29
C ASN A 6 -5.57 -13.76 -5.16
N THR A 7 -5.91 -13.92 -6.45
CA THR A 7 -6.12 -12.80 -7.37
C THR A 7 -7.31 -11.95 -6.91
N LEU A 8 -8.44 -12.56 -6.57
CA LEU A 8 -9.59 -11.84 -6.02
C LEU A 8 -9.24 -11.10 -4.74
N TRP A 9 -8.47 -11.71 -3.84
CA TRP A 9 -8.03 -11.06 -2.61
C TRP A 9 -7.17 -9.82 -2.89
N ASN A 10 -6.20 -9.91 -3.81
CA ASN A 10 -5.38 -8.76 -4.21
C ASN A 10 -6.22 -7.66 -4.85
N ILE A 11 -7.09 -8.01 -5.80
CA ILE A 11 -7.95 -7.05 -6.50
C ILE A 11 -8.87 -6.32 -5.52
N SER A 12 -9.52 -7.05 -4.61
CA SER A 12 -10.36 -6.44 -3.57
C SER A 12 -9.57 -5.50 -2.68
N GLY A 13 -8.32 -5.85 -2.36
CA GLY A 13 -7.39 -4.99 -1.61
C GLY A 13 -7.07 -3.66 -2.29
N TYR A 14 -7.20 -3.57 -3.62
CA TYR A 14 -7.08 -2.31 -4.36
C TYR A 14 -8.41 -1.59 -4.54
N ILE A 15 -9.45 -2.32 -4.97
CA ILE A 15 -10.75 -1.73 -5.31
C ILE A 15 -11.43 -1.12 -4.09
N ILE A 16 -11.44 -1.81 -2.95
CA ILE A 16 -12.16 -1.34 -1.75
C ILE A 16 -11.58 -0.01 -1.27
N PRO A 17 -10.26 0.15 -1.05
CA PRO A 17 -9.70 1.44 -0.67
C PRO A 17 -9.92 2.53 -1.71
N SER A 18 -9.79 2.22 -3.02
CA SER A 18 -10.02 3.21 -4.07
C SER A 18 -11.46 3.73 -4.09
N LEU A 19 -12.43 2.84 -3.86
CA LEU A 19 -13.85 3.21 -3.81
C LEU A 19 -14.17 4.15 -2.64
N ILE A 20 -13.41 4.07 -1.55
CA ILE A 20 -13.51 4.96 -0.39
C ILE A 20 -12.73 6.26 -0.65
N ALA A 21 -11.54 6.18 -1.25
CA ALA A 21 -10.66 7.31 -1.47
C ALA A 21 -11.26 8.34 -2.45
N ILE A 22 -11.88 7.90 -3.54
CA ILE A 22 -12.48 8.79 -4.55
C ILE A 22 -13.53 9.75 -3.95
N PRO A 23 -14.60 9.28 -3.27
CA PRO A 23 -15.57 10.18 -2.66
C PRO A 23 -14.97 10.99 -1.51
N ALA A 24 -14.04 10.43 -0.73
CA ALA A 24 -13.34 11.17 0.32
C ALA A 24 -12.56 12.38 -0.24
N LEU A 25 -11.83 12.20 -1.34
CA LEU A 25 -11.13 13.28 -2.04
C LEU A 25 -12.10 14.33 -2.60
N GLY A 26 -13.25 13.91 -3.11
CA GLY A 26 -14.30 14.81 -3.59
C GLY A 26 -14.95 15.64 -2.47
N ILE A 27 -15.14 15.06 -1.28
CA ILE A 27 -15.62 15.78 -0.10
C ILE A 27 -14.53 16.73 0.39
N LEU A 28 -13.28 16.26 0.47
CA LEU A 28 -12.14 17.03 0.96
C LEU A 28 -11.88 18.27 0.09
N SER A 29 -11.99 18.15 -1.24
CA SER A 29 -11.80 19.28 -2.16
C SER A 29 -12.87 20.38 -1.97
N ARG A 30 -14.09 20.01 -1.59
CA ARG A 30 -15.17 20.96 -1.29
C ARG A 30 -14.98 21.67 0.05
N ILE A 31 -14.45 20.97 1.05
CA ILE A 31 -14.23 21.53 2.39
C ILE A 31 -13.01 22.46 2.40
N LEU A 32 -11.92 22.05 1.77
CA LEU A 32 -10.65 22.79 1.76
C LEU A 32 -10.63 23.94 0.75
N GLY A 33 -11.46 23.88 -0.30
CA GLY A 33 -11.35 24.79 -1.44
C GLY A 33 -10.08 24.55 -2.27
N ALA A 34 -9.93 25.30 -3.36
CA ALA A 34 -8.92 25.01 -4.38
C ALA A 34 -7.47 25.15 -3.88
N GLU A 35 -7.18 26.18 -3.08
CA GLU A 35 -5.82 26.49 -2.63
C GLU A 35 -5.27 25.43 -1.66
N GLN A 36 -6.02 25.14 -0.59
CA GLN A 36 -5.61 24.16 0.41
C GLN A 36 -5.63 22.73 -0.15
N PHE A 37 -6.61 22.40 -1.01
CA PHE A 37 -6.65 21.11 -1.69
C PHE A 37 -5.48 20.93 -2.68
N GLY A 38 -5.06 22.01 -3.36
CA GLY A 38 -3.87 22.02 -4.21
C GLY A 38 -2.61 21.69 -3.42
N LEU A 39 -2.39 22.37 -2.29
CA LEU A 39 -1.27 22.08 -1.38
C LEU A 39 -1.31 20.65 -0.84
N PHE A 40 -2.48 20.18 -0.41
CA PHE A 40 -2.68 18.80 0.03
C PHE A 40 -2.29 17.81 -1.06
N THR A 41 -2.75 18.03 -2.29
CA THR A 41 -2.47 17.14 -3.43
C THR A 41 -0.98 17.10 -3.74
N LEU A 42 -0.29 18.24 -3.71
CA LEU A 42 1.16 18.30 -3.88
C LEU A 42 1.91 17.55 -2.76
N ALA A 43 1.51 17.74 -1.50
CA ALA A 43 2.09 17.05 -0.36
C ALA A 43 1.91 15.53 -0.46
N ILE A 44 0.70 15.07 -0.80
CA ILE A 44 0.41 13.64 -1.00
C ILE A 44 1.18 13.08 -2.20
N ALA A 45 1.29 13.83 -3.30
CA ALA A 45 2.09 13.40 -4.45
C ALA A 45 3.57 13.20 -4.06
N LEU A 46 4.15 14.13 -3.29
CA LEU A 46 5.52 14.01 -2.78
C LEU A 46 5.69 12.74 -1.92
N VAL A 47 4.78 12.49 -0.98
CA VAL A 47 4.79 11.26 -0.16
C VAL A 47 4.62 10.02 -1.02
N GLY A 48 3.73 10.04 -2.02
CA GLY A 48 3.51 8.93 -2.94
C GLY A 48 4.76 8.61 -3.77
N TYR A 49 5.45 9.63 -4.29
CA TYR A 49 6.71 9.46 -5.01
C TYR A 49 7.86 9.02 -4.12
N ALA A 50 7.85 9.37 -2.82
CA ALA A 50 8.87 8.92 -1.87
C ALA A 50 8.97 7.39 -1.75
N SER A 51 7.96 6.64 -2.20
CA SER A 51 8.03 5.18 -2.33
C SER A 51 9.18 4.69 -3.23
N ILE A 52 9.73 5.55 -4.11
CA ILE A 52 10.94 5.22 -4.88
C ILE A 52 12.17 4.97 -3.98
N PHE A 53 12.24 5.65 -2.83
CA PHE A 53 13.35 5.50 -1.90
C PHE A 53 13.37 4.14 -1.19
N ASP A 54 12.24 3.42 -1.18
CA ASP A 54 12.19 2.04 -0.70
C ASP A 54 12.95 1.08 -1.64
N ALA A 55 13.33 1.52 -2.85
CA ALA A 55 14.07 0.73 -3.84
C ALA A 55 13.48 -0.66 -4.16
N GLY A 56 12.21 -0.90 -3.81
CA GLY A 56 11.54 -2.19 -3.96
C GLY A 56 11.68 -3.14 -2.77
N LEU A 57 12.17 -2.69 -1.60
CA LEU A 57 12.27 -3.48 -0.37
C LEU A 57 10.93 -4.16 -0.03
N THR A 58 9.82 -3.44 -0.14
CA THR A 58 8.48 -3.98 0.09
C THR A 58 8.21 -5.23 -0.76
N ARG A 59 8.58 -5.20 -2.06
CA ARG A 59 8.41 -6.36 -2.96
C ARG A 59 9.39 -7.49 -2.62
N ALA A 60 10.61 -7.16 -2.20
CA ALA A 60 11.59 -8.14 -1.76
C ALA A 60 11.11 -8.89 -0.50
N VAL A 61 10.58 -8.17 0.49
CA VAL A 61 10.03 -8.76 1.73
C VAL A 61 8.85 -9.68 1.42
N ILE A 62 7.89 -9.25 0.58
CA ILE A 62 6.76 -10.10 0.18
C ILE A 62 7.24 -11.39 -0.49
N ARG A 63 8.26 -11.31 -1.35
CA ARG A 63 8.86 -12.48 -1.99
C ARG A 63 9.50 -13.42 -0.96
N GLU A 64 10.32 -12.90 -0.06
CA GLU A 64 10.97 -13.69 1.00
C GLU A 64 9.94 -14.38 1.91
N VAL A 65 8.92 -13.64 2.35
CA VAL A 65 7.78 -14.19 3.12
C VAL A 65 7.08 -15.32 2.35
N SER A 66 6.90 -15.17 1.03
CA SER A 66 6.25 -16.19 0.21
C SER A 66 7.08 -17.49 0.09
N ILE A 67 8.41 -17.36 0.03
CA ILE A 67 9.36 -18.48 -0.04
C ILE A 67 9.40 -19.21 1.31
N TYR A 68 9.54 -18.47 2.42
CA TYR A 68 9.69 -19.04 3.76
C TYR A 68 8.37 -19.24 4.52
N LYS A 69 7.21 -19.18 3.84
CA LYS A 69 5.89 -19.25 4.47
C LYS A 69 5.66 -20.49 5.37
N ASN A 70 6.35 -21.59 5.11
CA ASN A 70 6.25 -22.84 5.87
C ASN A 70 7.31 -22.97 6.98
N VAL A 71 8.30 -22.08 7.01
CA VAL A 71 9.41 -22.11 7.98
C VAL A 71 9.19 -20.99 9.00
N HIS A 72 8.46 -21.31 10.07
CA HIS A 72 7.99 -20.32 11.06
C HIS A 72 9.12 -19.50 11.71
N LYS A 73 10.32 -20.06 11.87
CA LYS A 73 11.48 -19.37 12.45
C LYS A 73 11.98 -18.24 11.53
N GLU A 74 12.27 -18.57 10.28
CA GLU A 74 12.73 -17.62 9.25
C GLU A 74 11.65 -16.58 8.95
N LEU A 75 10.39 -17.01 8.81
CA LEU A 75 9.26 -16.12 8.59
C LEU A 75 9.14 -15.05 9.70
N ARG A 76 9.28 -15.45 10.97
CA ARG A 76 9.24 -14.52 12.10
C ARG A 76 10.42 -13.56 12.10
N SER A 77 11.61 -14.05 11.74
CA SER A 77 12.80 -13.20 11.62
C SER A 77 12.60 -12.13 10.54
N ILE A 78 12.19 -12.52 9.34
CA ILE A 78 11.92 -11.60 8.21
C ILE A 78 10.87 -10.56 8.60
N ILE A 79 9.75 -10.98 9.20
CA ILE A 79 8.70 -10.05 9.62
C ILE A 79 9.21 -9.09 10.70
N SER A 80 9.95 -9.60 11.69
CA SER A 80 10.47 -8.76 12.78
C SER A 80 11.48 -7.71 12.33
N THR A 81 12.32 -8.03 11.34
CA THR A 81 13.32 -7.10 10.81
C THR A 81 12.73 -6.13 9.79
N SER A 82 11.59 -6.47 9.17
CA SER A 82 10.91 -5.62 8.19
C SER A 82 9.85 -4.69 8.80
N THR A 83 9.50 -4.88 10.08
CA THR A 83 8.45 -4.10 10.77
C THR A 83 9.05 -2.98 11.62
N VAL A 84 10.07 -2.28 11.11
CA VAL A 84 10.75 -1.17 11.81
C VAL A 84 10.45 0.14 11.12
#